data_AF-A0A5J4KBU1-F1
#
_entry.id   AF-A0A5J4KBU1-F1
#
_cell.length_a   1.000
_cell.length_b   1.000
_cell.length_c   1.000
_cell.angle_alpha   90.00
_cell.angle_beta   90.00
_cell.angle_gamma   90.00
#
_symmetry.space_group_name_H-M   'P 1'
#
loop_
_entity.id
_entity.type
_entity.pdbx_description
1 polymer ?
#
loop_
_entity_poly.entity_id
_entity_poly.type
_entity_poly.pdbx_seq_one_letter_code
_entity_poly.pdbx_strand_id
1 'polypeptide(L)'
;MCSEPGDACSTTAQPQKRARYDVSKRIDSIPLFYAEMGGEELDRRIAVAREALGERLVILGHHYQRDEIIKYADYRGDSFKLAQLASQRPNADYIVFCGVHFMAESADVLSSPIKK
;
A
#
# COMPACT_ATOMS: atom_id res chain seq x y z
N MET A 1 -41.98 -18.81 -37.23
CA MET A 1 -41.77 -17.61 -36.39
C MET A 1 -40.37 -17.71 -35.80
N CYS A 2 -39.49 -16.80 -36.20
CA CYS A 2 -38.15 -16.53 -35.65
C CYS A 2 -38.26 -16.16 -34.14
N SER A 3 -37.28 -16.20 -33.23
CA SER A 3 -35.80 -16.15 -33.27
C SER A 3 -35.19 -16.61 -31.92
N GLU A 4 -34.00 -17.21 -32.00
CA GLU A 4 -32.74 -17.08 -31.21
C GLU A 4 -32.63 -17.19 -29.65
N PRO A 5 -31.52 -17.81 -29.16
CA PRO A 5 -31.00 -17.76 -27.79
C PRO A 5 -29.94 -16.65 -27.58
N GLY A 6 -29.64 -16.28 -26.33
CA GLY A 6 -28.62 -15.27 -25.94
C GLY A 6 -29.20 -14.33 -24.87
N ASP A 7 -28.50 -13.89 -23.81
CA ASP A 7 -27.08 -13.65 -23.64
C ASP A 7 -26.73 -13.65 -22.15
N ALA A 8 -25.52 -14.13 -21.85
CA ALA A 8 -24.85 -13.83 -20.60
C ALA A 8 -24.55 -12.33 -20.54
N CYS A 9 -25.17 -11.60 -19.60
CA CYS A 9 -24.75 -10.23 -19.30
C CYS A 9 -24.11 -10.20 -17.91
N SER A 10 -22.78 -10.26 -17.95
CA SER A 10 -21.83 -9.85 -16.93
C SER A 10 -22.37 -8.80 -15.96
N THR A 11 -22.45 -9.14 -14.68
CA THR A 11 -22.40 -8.15 -13.60
C THR A 11 -21.00 -7.54 -13.62
N THR A 12 -20.82 -6.51 -14.45
CA THR A 12 -19.78 -5.51 -14.23
C THR A 12 -20.10 -4.83 -12.91
N ALA A 13 -19.42 -5.26 -11.84
CA ALA A 13 -19.39 -4.54 -10.59
C ALA A 13 -18.89 -3.11 -10.91
N GLN A 14 -19.77 -2.14 -10.77
CA GLN A 14 -19.41 -0.73 -10.95
C GLN A 14 -18.34 -0.37 -9.91
N PRO A 15 -17.20 0.23 -10.31
CA PRO A 15 -16.18 0.63 -9.36
C PRO A 15 -16.78 1.72 -8.48
N GLN A 16 -16.92 1.41 -7.19
CA GLN A 16 -17.46 2.34 -6.22
C GLN A 16 -16.60 3.60 -6.20
N LYS A 17 -17.25 4.73 -6.48
CA LYS A 17 -16.65 6.04 -6.71
C LYS A 17 -15.92 6.49 -5.44
N ARG A 18 -14.59 6.31 -5.38
CA ARG A 18 -13.77 6.81 -4.27
C ARG A 18 -13.99 8.33 -4.15
N ALA A 19 -14.32 8.79 -2.94
CA ALA A 19 -14.47 10.21 -2.66
C ALA A 19 -13.21 10.95 -3.12
N ARG A 20 -13.38 11.96 -3.98
CA ARG A 20 -12.29 12.80 -4.48
C ARG A 20 -11.75 13.58 -3.27
N TYR A 21 -10.73 13.03 -2.63
CA TYR A 21 -9.99 13.75 -1.61
C TYR A 21 -9.34 14.96 -2.29
N ASP A 22 -9.46 16.13 -1.68
CA ASP A 22 -8.81 17.35 -2.17
C ASP A 22 -7.30 17.22 -2.02
N VAL A 23 -6.65 16.67 -3.05
CA VAL A 23 -5.20 16.39 -3.10
C VAL A 23 -4.37 17.68 -3.02
N SER A 24 -5.01 18.85 -3.12
CA SER A 24 -4.34 20.15 -3.08
C SER A 24 -3.84 20.57 -1.69
N LYS A 25 -4.23 19.87 -0.61
CA LYS A 25 -3.84 20.20 0.77
C LYS A 25 -3.01 19.09 1.44
N ARG A 26 -1.72 19.01 1.05
CA ARG A 26 -0.57 18.27 1.63
C ARG A 26 -0.48 16.74 1.42
N ILE A 27 0.47 16.32 0.56
CA ILE A 27 1.84 15.82 0.84
C ILE A 27 2.53 15.89 -0.54
N ASP A 28 3.74 16.42 -0.62
CA ASP A 28 4.39 16.88 -1.85
C ASP A 28 4.29 15.89 -3.03
N SER A 29 3.46 16.26 -4.02
CA SER A 29 3.42 15.73 -5.39
C SER A 29 3.30 14.22 -5.58
N ILE A 30 2.23 13.58 -5.10
CA ILE A 30 1.81 12.31 -5.70
C ILE A 30 1.31 12.62 -7.13
N PRO A 31 1.84 11.97 -8.18
CA PRO A 31 1.35 12.19 -9.54
C PRO A 31 -0.16 11.99 -9.65
N LEU A 32 -0.85 12.93 -10.33
CA LEU A 32 -2.31 12.93 -10.46
C LEU A 32 -2.86 11.60 -11.00
N PHE A 33 -2.10 10.93 -11.87
CA PHE A 33 -2.53 9.64 -12.42
C PHE A 33 -2.73 8.56 -11.35
N TYR A 34 -2.04 8.60 -10.19
CA TYR A 34 -2.29 7.67 -9.08
C TYR A 34 -3.55 8.04 -8.30
N ALA A 35 -3.83 9.34 -8.16
CA ALA A 35 -5.02 9.83 -7.47
C ALA A 35 -6.31 9.54 -8.25
N GLU A 36 -6.23 9.52 -9.57
CA GLU A 36 -7.36 9.24 -10.47
C GLU A 36 -7.51 7.75 -10.84
N MET A 37 -6.53 6.92 -10.49
CA MET A 37 -6.51 5.49 -10.81
C MET A 37 -7.59 4.72 -10.03
N GLY A 38 -8.20 3.74 -10.71
CA GLY A 38 -9.12 2.80 -10.08
C GLY A 38 -8.44 1.91 -9.03
N GLY A 39 -9.20 1.48 -8.01
CA GLY A 39 -8.68 0.63 -6.93
C GLY A 39 -8.05 -0.68 -7.43
N GLU A 40 -8.70 -1.37 -8.38
CA GLU A 40 -8.17 -2.61 -8.95
C GLU A 40 -6.82 -2.43 -9.65
N GLU A 41 -6.63 -1.31 -10.35
CA GLU A 41 -5.37 -1.02 -11.02
C GLU A 41 -4.27 -0.64 -10.01
N LEU A 42 -4.61 0.09 -8.95
CA LEU A 42 -3.68 0.33 -7.84
C LEU A 42 -3.25 -0.99 -7.19
N ASP A 43 -4.21 -1.88 -6.92
CA ASP A 43 -3.96 -3.19 -6.34
C ASP A 43 -3.01 -4.01 -7.24
N ARG A 44 -3.25 -4.01 -8.57
CA ARG A 44 -2.38 -4.65 -9.56
C ARG A 44 -0.96 -4.10 -9.52
N ARG A 45 -0.80 -2.78 -9.50
CA ARG A 45 0.53 -2.15 -9.51
C ARG A 45 1.29 -2.39 -8.22
N ILE A 46 0.61 -2.40 -7.08
CA ILE A 46 1.21 -2.78 -5.80
C ILE A 46 1.71 -4.23 -5.87
N ALA A 47 0.92 -5.16 -6.41
CA ALA A 47 1.33 -6.56 -6.57
C ALA A 47 2.59 -6.69 -7.44
N VAL A 48 2.62 -6.04 -8.60
CA VAL A 48 3.79 -6.04 -9.51
C VAL A 48 5.03 -5.45 -8.81
N ALA A 49 4.87 -4.35 -8.07
CA ALA A 49 5.99 -3.74 -7.35
C ALA A 49 6.52 -4.65 -6.23
N ARG A 50 5.63 -5.30 -5.47
CA ARG A 50 6.02 -6.25 -4.42
C ARG A 50 6.77 -7.44 -5.00
N GLU A 51 6.31 -7.99 -6.12
CA GLU A 51 6.98 -9.10 -6.80
C GLU A 51 8.37 -8.70 -7.31
N ALA A 52 8.50 -7.52 -7.95
CA ALA A 52 9.77 -7.04 -8.47
C ALA A 52 10.81 -6.73 -7.36
N LEU A 53 10.36 -6.34 -6.17
CA LEU A 53 11.23 -6.03 -5.04
C LEU A 53 11.53 -7.26 -4.20
N GLY A 54 10.61 -8.22 -4.10
CA GLY A 54 10.79 -9.47 -3.37
C GLY A 54 11.15 -9.24 -1.91
N GLU A 55 12.14 -9.99 -1.41
CA GLU A 55 12.60 -9.93 -0.01
C GLU A 55 13.25 -8.60 0.39
N ARG A 56 13.57 -7.74 -0.60
CA ARG A 56 14.17 -6.42 -0.38
C ARG A 56 13.13 -5.39 0.09
N LEU A 57 11.84 -5.72 0.04
CA LEU A 57 10.75 -4.86 0.50
C LEU A 57 10.09 -5.42 1.75
N VAL A 58 9.86 -4.56 2.73
CA VAL A 58 9.02 -4.85 3.91
C VAL A 58 8.01 -3.71 4.10
N ILE A 59 6.75 -4.06 4.25
CA ILE A 59 5.64 -3.12 4.49
C ILE A 59 5.16 -3.26 5.93
N LEU A 60 5.23 -2.17 6.70
CA LEU A 60 4.86 -2.10 8.11
C LEU A 60 3.56 -1.31 8.28
N GLY A 61 2.52 -1.93 8.83
CA GLY A 61 1.20 -1.33 9.00
C GLY A 61 0.88 -1.01 10.46
N HIS A 62 0.63 0.27 10.76
CA HIS A 62 0.15 0.64 12.10
C HIS A 62 -1.30 0.21 12.33
N HIS A 63 -1.66 -0.15 13.55
CA HIS A 63 -3.00 -0.64 13.90
C HIS A 63 -4.15 0.26 13.48
N TYR A 64 -3.93 1.58 13.43
CA TYR A 64 -4.92 2.58 13.07
C TYR A 64 -5.10 2.79 11.56
N GLN A 65 -4.36 2.06 10.72
CA GLN A 65 -4.58 2.11 9.28
C GLN A 65 -5.85 1.38 8.87
N ARG A 66 -6.43 1.84 7.75
CA ARG A 66 -7.61 1.23 7.13
C ARG A 66 -7.27 -0.15 6.57
N ASP A 67 -8.27 -1.02 6.49
CA ASP A 67 -8.11 -2.38 5.95
C ASP A 67 -7.59 -2.39 4.50
N GLU A 68 -7.95 -1.37 3.71
CA GLU A 68 -7.46 -1.17 2.34
C GLU A 68 -5.94 -0.95 2.25
N ILE A 69 -5.30 -0.55 3.35
CA ILE A 69 -3.84 -0.41 3.48
C ILE A 69 -3.26 -1.64 4.19
N ILE A 70 -3.88 -2.08 5.29
CA ILE A 70 -3.40 -3.21 6.10
C ILE A 70 -3.32 -4.50 5.28
N LYS A 71 -4.18 -4.70 4.27
CA LYS A 71 -4.12 -5.86 3.37
C LYS A 71 -2.76 -6.01 2.65
N TYR A 72 -1.96 -4.95 2.59
CA TYR A 72 -0.62 -4.94 2.00
C TYR A 72 0.51 -5.04 3.01
N ALA A 73 0.23 -4.90 4.31
CA ALA A 73 1.25 -4.91 5.33
C ALA A 73 1.74 -6.35 5.58
N ASP A 74 3.05 -6.54 5.57
CA ASP A 74 3.67 -7.81 5.96
C ASP A 74 3.61 -7.98 7.49
N TYR A 75 3.69 -6.87 8.22
CA TYR A 75 3.59 -6.84 9.68
C TYR A 75 2.63 -5.76 10.15
N ARG A 76 1.84 -6.09 11.18
CA ARG A 76 0.92 -5.18 11.86
C ARG A 76 1.30 -5.05 13.34
N GLY A 77 1.40 -3.81 13.82
CA GLY A 77 1.87 -3.51 15.16
C GLY A 77 1.58 -2.09 15.65
N ASP A 78 1.90 -1.86 16.92
CA ASP A 78 2.16 -0.52 17.46
C ASP A 78 3.55 0.00 17.01
N SER A 79 3.84 1.26 17.33
CA SER A 79 5.09 1.93 16.96
C SER A 79 6.35 1.18 17.37
N PHE A 80 6.40 0.69 18.61
CA PHE A 80 7.60 0.08 19.18
C PHE A 80 7.87 -1.27 18.54
N LYS A 81 6.83 -2.10 18.44
CA LYS A 81 6.91 -3.40 17.76
C LYS A 81 7.34 -3.25 16.30
N LEU A 82 6.76 -2.29 15.57
CA LEU A 82 7.11 -2.07 14.17
C LEU A 82 8.56 -1.60 14.01
N ALA A 83 9.05 -0.72 14.89
CA ALA A 83 10.44 -0.28 14.84
C ALA A 83 11.44 -1.40 15.16
N GLN A 84 11.09 -2.29 16.09
CA GLN A 84 11.89 -3.48 16.39
C GLN A 84 11.89 -4.48 15.21
N LEU A 85 10.75 -4.65 14.54
CA LEU A 85 10.66 -5.51 13.35
C LEU A 85 11.46 -4.93 12.18
N ALA A 86 11.47 -3.60 12.02
CA ALA A 86 12.31 -2.92 11.03
C ALA A 86 13.80 -3.21 11.25
N SER A 87 14.28 -3.18 12.50
CA SER A 87 15.70 -3.45 12.81
C SER A 87 16.13 -4.91 12.65
N GLN A 88 15.18 -5.84 12.71
CA GLN A 88 15.43 -7.27 12.49
C GLN A 88 15.47 -7.66 11.00
N ARG A 89 15.44 -6.67 10.07
CA ARG A 89 15.39 -6.90 8.62
C ARG A 89 16.62 -6.31 7.91
N PRO A 90 17.82 -6.86 8.16
CA PRO A 90 19.06 -6.34 7.55
C PRO A 90 19.09 -6.49 6.01
N ASN A 91 18.30 -7.41 5.46
CA ASN A 91 18.23 -7.67 4.01
C ASN A 91 17.14 -6.84 3.29
N ALA A 92 16.39 -6.01 4.02
CA ALA A 92 15.37 -5.15 3.42
C ALA A 92 16.02 -3.83 2.99
N ASP A 93 16.10 -3.61 1.68
CA ASP A 93 16.54 -2.33 1.10
C ASP A 93 15.48 -1.24 1.28
N TYR A 94 14.20 -1.64 1.31
CA TYR A 94 13.04 -0.77 1.33
C TYR A 94 12.11 -1.13 2.48
N ILE A 95 11.89 -0.17 3.38
CA ILE A 95 10.91 -0.28 4.46
C ILE A 95 9.81 0.76 4.23
N VAL A 96 8.61 0.29 3.88
CA VAL A 96 7.44 1.17 3.67
C VAL A 96 6.64 1.21 4.97
N PHE A 97 6.65 2.37 5.63
CA PHE A 97 5.93 2.57 6.88
C PHE A 97 4.54 3.17 6.63
N CYS A 98 3.50 2.36 6.74
CA CYS A 98 2.11 2.80 6.68
C CYS A 98 1.67 3.32 8.05
N GLY A 99 2.00 4.57 8.34
CA GLY A 99 1.73 5.25 9.61
C GLY A 99 1.86 6.77 9.47
N VAL A 100 2.32 7.41 10.54
CA VAL A 100 2.61 8.85 10.57
C VAL A 100 4.12 9.08 10.59
N HIS A 101 4.55 10.26 10.11
CA HIS A 101 5.97 10.55 9.84
C HIS A 101 6.92 10.30 11.02
N PHE A 102 6.60 10.75 12.23
CA PHE A 102 7.48 10.57 13.39
C PHE A 102 7.70 9.09 13.76
N MET A 103 6.73 8.21 13.46
CA MET A 103 6.87 6.78 13.71
C MET A 103 7.84 6.16 12.71
N ALA A 104 7.81 6.64 11.46
CA ALA A 104 8.75 6.21 10.44
C ALA A 104 10.18 6.64 10.78
N GLU A 105 10.39 7.86 11.28
CA GLU A 105 11.70 8.31 11.77
C GLU A 105 12.24 7.44 12.91
N SER A 106 11.37 7.05 13.85
CA SER A 106 11.75 6.15 14.95
C SER A 106 12.18 4.76 14.43
N ALA A 107 11.47 4.25 13.41
CA ALA A 107 11.83 2.98 12.77
C ALA A 107 13.15 3.11 11.99
N ASP A 108 13.39 4.23 11.31
CA ASP A 108 14.62 4.48 10.55
C ASP A 108 15.85 4.50 11.47
N VAL A 109 15.77 5.23 12.59
CA VAL A 109 16.83 5.28 13.62
C VAL A 109 17.15 3.88 14.15
N LEU A 110 16.14 3.05 14.38
CA LEU A 110 16.33 1.70 14.91
C LEU A 110 16.77 0.68 13.84
N SER A 111 16.37 0.89 12.59
CA SER A 111 16.71 0.02 11.45
C SER A 111 18.08 0.29 10.84
N SER A 112 18.73 1.38 11.27
CA SER A 112 20.07 1.79 10.84
C SER A 112 21.14 1.41 11.86
N PRO A 113 21.64 0.16 11.91
CA PRO A 113 23.01 -0.04 12.34
C PRO A 113 23.87 0.56 11.23
N ILE A 114 24.65 1.61 11.53
CA ILE A 114 25.75 2.18 10.73
C ILE A 114 25.94 1.43 9.40
N LYS A 115 25.20 1.80 8.33
CA LYS A 115 25.47 1.26 7.00
C LYS A 115 26.81 1.87 6.55
N LYS A 116 27.90 1.14 6.77
CA LYS A 116 29.24 1.47 6.26
C LYS A 116 29.39 1.03 4.81
#